data_AF-A0A949NYW2-F1
#
_entry.id   AF-A0A949NYW2-F1
#
_cell.length_a   1.000
_cell.length_b   1.000
_cell.length_c   1.000
_cell.angle_alpha   90.00
_cell.angle_beta   90.00
_cell.angle_gamma   90.00
#
_symmetry.space_group_name_H-M   'P 1'
#
loop_
_entity.id
_entity.type
_entity.pdbx_description
1 polymer ?
#
loop_
_entity_poly.entity_id
_entity_poly.type
_entity_poly.pdbx_seq_one_letter_code
_entity_poly.pdbx_strand_id
1 'polypeptide(L)' 'MGLDKLPEIITIQELSEFLKISEMTVRRAIESDGLKAFKVGTAWRIEKEAVIEWVNTKEN' A
#
# COMPACT_ATOMS: atom_id res chain seq x y z
N MET A 1 -13.43 11.08 -1.15
CA MET A 1 -12.41 10.79 -0.11
C MET A 1 -11.05 11.05 -0.77
N GLY A 2 -10.03 11.60 -0.13
CA GLY A 2 -8.79 12.01 -0.84
C GLY A 2 -8.07 10.90 -1.64
N LEU A 3 -8.48 9.65 -1.43
CA LEU A 3 -8.02 8.42 -2.06
C LEU A 3 -8.49 8.28 -3.52
N ASP A 4 -9.46 9.05 -3.99
CA ASP A 4 -9.99 8.98 -5.36
C ASP A 4 -8.94 9.27 -6.45
N LYS A 5 -7.84 9.96 -6.12
CA LYS A 5 -6.74 10.29 -7.04
C LYS A 5 -5.60 9.26 -7.12
N LEU A 6 -5.61 8.21 -6.30
CA LEU A 6 -4.57 7.18 -6.38
C LEU A 6 -4.71 6.36 -7.68
N PRO A 7 -3.60 6.03 -8.36
CA PRO A 7 -3.58 5.04 -9.42
C PRO A 7 -4.20 3.72 -8.94
N GLU A 8 -4.79 2.94 -9.84
CA GLU A 8 -5.34 1.61 -9.49
C GLU A 8 -4.27 0.68 -8.90
N ILE A 9 -3.04 0.82 -9.41
CA ILE A 9 -1.87 0.07 -8.94
C ILE A 9 -0.76 1.05 -8.62
N ILE A 10 -0.22 0.94 -7.41
CA ILE A 10 0.90 1.75 -6.92
C ILE A 10 2.08 0.88 -6.46
N THR A 11 3.25 1.49 -6.37
CA THR A 11 4.46 0.88 -5.83
C THR A 11 4.60 1.14 -4.32
N ILE A 12 5.54 0.42 -3.69
CA ILE A 12 5.93 0.65 -2.29
C ILE A 12 6.36 2.11 -2.07
N GLN A 13 7.09 2.69 -3.03
CA GLN A 13 7.58 4.07 -2.98
C GLN A 13 6.41 5.06 -2.99
N GLU A 14 5.52 4.95 -3.98
CA GLU A 14 4.35 5.82 -4.09
C GLU A 14 3.45 5.73 -2.84
N LEU A 15 3.25 4.51 -2.33
CA LEU A 15 2.47 4.32 -1.10
C LEU A 15 3.17 4.97 0.12
N SER A 16 4.49 4.83 0.22
CA SER A 16 5.27 5.42 1.31
C SER A 16 5.21 6.95 1.29
N GLU A 17 5.28 7.56 0.10
CA GLU A 17 5.15 9.01 -0.08
C GLU A 17 3.73 9.48 0.23
N PHE A 18 2.72 8.74 -0.22
CA PHE A 18 1.31 9.08 -0.02
C PHE A 18 0.93 9.07 1.47
N LEU A 19 1.31 8.01 2.19
CA LEU A 19 1.03 7.85 3.61
C LEU A 19 2.05 8.55 4.52
N LYS A 20 3.12 9.09 3.95
CA LYS A 20 4.26 9.70 4.68
C LYS A 20 4.87 8.75 5.72
N ILE A 21 5.05 7.49 5.34
CA ILE A 21 5.69 6.46 6.18
C ILE A 21 6.96 5.94 5.51
N SER A 22 7.79 5.21 6.26
CA SER A 22 8.98 4.60 5.67
C SER A 22 8.62 3.43 4.74
N GLU A 23 9.39 3.23 3.66
CA GLU A 23 9.26 2.04 2.80
C GLU A 23 9.37 0.73 3.61
N MET A 24 10.17 0.72 4.67
CA MET A 24 10.30 -0.42 5.58
C MET A 24 8.97 -0.72 6.29
N THR A 25 8.22 0.31 6.69
CA THR A 25 6.89 0.16 7.27
C THR A 25 5.92 -0.43 6.26
N VAL A 26 5.97 0.03 5.00
CA VAL A 26 5.14 -0.53 3.91
C VAL A 26 5.49 -1.99 3.66
N ARG A 27 6.79 -2.34 3.58
CA ARG A 27 7.22 -3.74 3.43
C ARG A 27 6.75 -4.61 4.58
N ARG A 28 6.88 -4.13 5.82
CA ARG A 28 6.35 -4.82 7.00
C ARG A 28 4.83 -5.00 6.94
N ALA A 29 4.10 -4.03 6.39
CA ALA A 29 2.66 -4.16 6.21
C ALA A 29 2.31 -5.29 5.22
N ILE A 30 3.12 -5.45 4.17
CA ILE A 30 2.99 -6.55 3.20
C ILE A 30 3.37 -7.89 3.85
N GLU A 31 4.50 -7.96 4.55
CA GLU A 31 4.99 -9.17 5.22
C GLU A 31 4.11 -9.63 6.39
N SER A 32 3.44 -8.69 7.05
CA SER A 32 2.52 -8.98 8.16
C SER A 32 1.11 -9.40 7.69
N ASP A 33 0.93 -9.69 6.40
CA ASP A 33 -0.35 -10.04 5.75
C ASP A 33 -1.46 -8.97 5.85
N GLY A 34 -1.12 -7.78 6.35
CA GLY A 34 -2.07 -6.68 6.48
C GLY A 34 -2.34 -5.97 5.15
N LEU A 35 -1.33 -5.89 4.27
CA LEU A 35 -1.41 -5.17 3.01
C LEU A 35 -1.15 -6.12 1.83
N LYS A 36 -2.19 -6.40 1.04
CA LYS A 36 -2.06 -7.26 -0.13
C LYS A 36 -1.22 -6.57 -1.21
N ALA A 37 -0.14 -7.23 -1.63
CA ALA A 37 0.71 -6.79 -2.72
C ALA A 37 1.10 -7.98 -3.58
N PHE A 38 1.31 -7.74 -4.86
CA PHE A 38 1.72 -8.76 -5.83
C PHE A 38 3.03 -8.34 -6.50
N LYS A 39 3.87 -9.33 -6.80
CA LYS A 39 5.17 -9.10 -7.43
C LYS A 39 5.05 -9.22 -8.94
N VAL A 40 5.44 -8.16 -9.65
CA VAL A 40 5.47 -8.13 -11.12
C VAL A 40 6.92 -7.91 -11.55
N GLY A 41 7.55 -8.97 -12.06
CA GLY A 41 8.98 -8.97 -12.38
C GLY A 41 9.84 -8.71 -11.15
N THR A 42 10.55 -7.58 -11.13
CA THR A 42 11.41 -7.15 -10.02
C THR A 42 10.72 -6.19 -9.04
N ALA A 43 9.52 -5.69 -9.37
CA ALA A 43 8.83 -4.67 -8.60
C ALA A 43 7.62 -5.23 -7.84
N TRP A 44 7.32 -4.65 -6.68
CA TRP A 44 6.09 -4.89 -5.93
C TRP A 44 5.01 -3.90 -6.33
N ARG A 45 3.81 -4.41 -6.52
CA ARG A 45 2.62 -3.67 -6.91
C ARG A 45 1.54 -3.89 -5.87
N ILE A 46 0.83 -2.82 -5.54
CA ILE A 46 -0.16 -2.77 -4.48
C ILE A 46 -1.42 -2.18 -5.11
N GLU A 47 -2.54 -2.88 -4.96
CA GLU A 47 -3.81 -2.38 -5.44
C GLU A 47 -4.32 -1.28 -4.50
N LYS A 48 -4.91 -0.24 -5.09
CA LYS A 48 -5.53 0.83 -4.33
C LYS A 48 -6.56 0.32 -3.33
N GLU A 49 -7.37 -0.65 -3.72
CA GLU A 49 -8.38 -1.26 -2.86
C GLU A 49 -7.74 -1.92 -1.63
N ALA A 50 -6.64 -2.65 -1.81
CA ALA A 50 -5.89 -3.26 -0.71
C ALA A 50 -5.35 -2.22 0.28
N VAL A 51 -4.89 -1.06 -0.20
CA VAL A 51 -4.47 0.05 0.67
C VAL A 51 -5.64 0.60 1.47
N ILE A 52 -6.79 0.82 0.82
CA ILE A 52 -8.00 1.33 1.46
C ILE A 52 -8.45 0.38 2.57
N GLU A 53 -8.54 -0.93 2.26
CA GLU A 53 -8.88 -1.97 3.24
C GLU A 53 -7.91 -1.97 4.42
N TRP A 54 -6.60 -1.88 4.15
CA TRP A 54 -5.57 -1.88 5.19
C TRP A 54 -5.64 -0.66 6.11
N VAL A 55 -5.81 0.55 5.54
CA VAL A 55 -5.96 1.78 6.33
C VAL A 55 -7.22 1.73 7.19
N ASN A 56 -8.35 1.31 6.63
CA ASN A 56 -9.61 1.15 7.38
C ASN A 56 -9.48 0.13 8.52
N THR A 57 -8.69 -0.92 8.33
CA THR A 57 -8.43 -1.93 9.37
C THR A 57 -7.64 -1.36 10.55
N LYS A 58 -6.84 -0.30 10.34
CA LYS A 58 -6.02 0.34 11.39
C LYS A 58 -6.73 1.49 12.13
N GLU A 59 -7.90 1.94 11.65
CA GLU A 59 -8.71 2.95 12.34
C GLU A 59 -9.61 2.38 13.46
N ASN A 60 -9.48 1.08 13.81
CA ASN A 60 -10.07 0.45 15.00
C ASN A 60 -8.99 0.04 16.01
#